data_AF-A0A4Q4XB17-F1
#
_entry.id   AF-A0A4Q4XB17-F1
#
_cell.length_a   1.000
_cell.length_b   1.000
_cell.length_c   1.000
_cell.angle_alpha   90.00
_cell.angle_beta   90.00
_cell.angle_gamma   90.00
#
_symmetry.space_group_name_H-M   'P 1'
#
loop_
_entity.id
_entity.type
_entity.pdbx_description
1 polymer ?
#
loop_
_entity_poly.entity_id
_entity_poly.type
_entity_poly.pdbx_seq_one_letter_code
_entity_poly.pdbx_strand_id
1 'polypeptide(L)'
;MTDIANYLPHDLEHATLVGRVWRTTANGEGPSVVVVRNGVVFDITEAVRTVSDLFEHPDALAVARQAPGEDLGRVEVLVERSLAADRAGNAPTLLAPNDLQAIKACGVTFAVSLIERVIEEQAGGDPAKARDVRESIVGVVGSDLSKIKPGSDAAMRLKEELQRRGAWSQYMEVGIGPDAEVFSKSQPMSAVGFGADVGLHPASRWNNPEPEIVLAVSSAGHVVGAALGNDVNLRDIEGRSALLLGKCKDNNGSCAIGPFVRLFDEHFTIDTIRTTQVSLRVEGADDGFTLDGVSHMSEISRDPLDLVAQTCGPHHQYPDGFMLFLGTMFSPIKDRDAPGAGFTHHLGDRVTISAPPLGALVNTVRLSTEIAPWTFGVRALYRNLAARGLTLDRCAKRKQSAGKRLRMQRLVRQALSGGGCIDRLQVIAAERKLGDVGTRKVDTPDASAVGREPFDPPSAEQRDPHASFLVDSHAVRVAGAVDVGEDALAFQAAVVAKVEGIDHTLQGIGVIERAAVRARGRAIRDHVARIAHAQPTIRAYPVELPARLALRIVHRTEPQRAAAVDITIIETISR
;
A
#
# COMPACT_ATOMS: atom_id res chain seq x y z
N MET A 1 24.91 20.47 14.21
CA MET A 1 23.90 21.01 13.29
C MET A 1 23.78 20.03 12.15
N THR A 2 22.62 19.45 11.91
CA THR A 2 22.41 18.62 10.72
C THR A 2 22.24 19.56 9.55
N ASP A 3 23.06 19.42 8.51
CA ASP A 3 22.94 20.23 7.32
C ASP A 3 21.63 19.89 6.61
N ILE A 4 20.74 20.89 6.50
CA ILE A 4 19.40 20.73 5.91
C ILE A 4 19.48 20.38 4.42
N ALA A 5 20.58 20.74 3.74
CA ALA A 5 20.83 20.32 2.38
C ALA A 5 20.83 18.79 2.22
N ASN A 6 21.24 18.04 3.26
CA ASN A 6 21.27 16.57 3.23
C ASN A 6 19.89 15.89 3.24
N TYR A 7 18.80 16.65 3.44
CA TYR A 7 17.44 16.12 3.38
C TYR A 7 16.79 16.29 2.00
N LEU A 8 17.45 16.98 1.07
CA LEU A 8 17.02 17.23 -0.29
C LEU A 8 17.90 16.46 -1.28
N PRO A 9 17.47 16.26 -2.54
CA PRO A 9 18.33 15.66 -3.55
C PRO A 9 19.65 16.42 -3.70
N HIS A 10 20.74 15.68 -3.84
CA HIS A 10 22.09 16.24 -4.06
C HIS A 10 22.18 17.18 -5.28
N ASP A 11 21.27 17.00 -6.24
CA ASP A 11 21.13 17.72 -7.51
C ASP A 11 19.82 18.54 -7.56
N LEU A 12 19.43 19.15 -6.43
CA LEU A 12 18.17 19.92 -6.24
C LEU A 12 17.83 20.92 -7.36
N GLU A 13 18.83 21.49 -8.03
CA GLU A 13 18.63 22.41 -9.18
C GLU A 13 18.02 21.73 -10.42
N HIS A 14 18.24 20.42 -10.59
CA HIS A 14 17.67 19.60 -11.66
C HIS A 14 16.43 18.81 -11.20
N ALA A 15 16.16 18.74 -9.89
CA ALA A 15 15.10 17.89 -9.34
C ALA A 15 13.70 18.52 -9.46
N THR A 16 12.80 17.88 -10.22
CA THR A 16 11.37 18.23 -10.21
C THR A 16 10.66 17.50 -9.06
N LEU A 17 10.48 18.18 -7.93
CA LEU A 17 9.87 17.60 -6.72
C LEU A 17 8.39 17.98 -6.57
N VAL A 18 7.56 17.02 -6.20
CA VAL A 18 6.13 17.14 -5.90
C VAL A 18 5.89 16.75 -4.45
N GLY A 19 5.05 17.49 -3.74
CA GLY A 19 4.62 17.12 -2.40
C GLY A 19 3.30 17.76 -2.01
N ARG A 20 2.98 17.67 -0.72
CA ARG A 20 1.84 18.36 -0.12
C ARG A 20 2.25 19.07 1.14
N VAL A 21 1.67 20.24 1.39
CA VAL A 21 1.80 20.95 2.67
C VAL A 21 0.44 21.13 3.32
N TRP A 22 0.39 21.09 4.64
CA TRP A 22 -0.70 21.64 5.40
C TRP A 22 -0.41 23.13 5.62
N ARG A 23 -1.34 24.03 5.23
CA ARG A 23 -1.15 25.48 5.35
C ARG A 23 -2.46 26.24 5.56
N THR A 24 -2.35 27.42 6.15
CA THR A 24 -3.43 28.41 6.25
C THR A 24 -3.40 29.36 5.05
N THR A 25 -4.55 29.58 4.42
CA THR A 25 -4.72 30.51 3.27
C THR A 25 -5.86 31.49 3.54
N ALA A 26 -5.98 32.55 2.72
CA ALA A 26 -7.11 33.48 2.80
C ALA A 26 -8.49 32.82 2.62
N ASN A 27 -8.56 31.64 1.98
CA ASN A 27 -9.78 30.87 1.76
C ASN A 27 -9.98 29.73 2.79
N GLY A 28 -9.14 29.68 3.84
CA GLY A 28 -9.15 28.64 4.86
C GLY A 28 -7.88 27.79 4.89
N GLU A 29 -7.80 26.92 5.89
CA GLU A 29 -6.68 26.01 6.14
C GLU A 29 -6.89 24.64 5.47
N GLY A 30 -5.81 23.97 5.05
CA GLY A 30 -5.88 22.58 4.59
C GLY A 30 -4.68 22.11 3.77
N PRO A 31 -4.73 20.86 3.24
CA PRO A 31 -3.68 20.31 2.40
C PRO A 31 -3.63 21.03 1.05
N SER A 32 -2.44 21.27 0.54
CA SER A 32 -2.19 21.99 -0.71
C SER A 32 -1.08 21.30 -1.49
N VAL A 33 -1.27 21.11 -2.79
CA VAL A 33 -0.30 20.46 -3.69
C VAL A 33 0.82 21.44 -3.99
N VAL A 34 2.06 21.04 -3.70
CA VAL A 34 3.25 21.88 -3.92
C VAL A 34 4.24 21.24 -4.87
N VAL A 35 5.00 22.09 -5.53
CA VAL A 35 6.19 21.69 -6.31
C VAL A 35 7.40 22.51 -5.91
N VAL A 36 8.59 21.91 -5.96
CA VAL A 36 9.85 22.63 -5.77
C VAL A 36 10.50 22.88 -7.13
N ARG A 37 10.92 24.13 -7.37
CA ARG A 37 11.63 24.56 -8.57
C ARG A 37 12.79 25.45 -8.14
N ASN A 38 14.03 25.12 -8.51
CA ASN A 38 15.23 25.87 -8.12
C ASN A 38 15.35 26.09 -6.58
N GLY A 39 14.85 25.13 -5.79
CA GLY A 39 14.77 25.22 -4.33
C GLY A 39 13.71 26.19 -3.76
N VAL A 40 12.78 26.68 -4.57
CA VAL A 40 11.61 27.47 -4.12
C VAL A 40 10.35 26.62 -4.22
N VAL A 41 9.49 26.69 -3.20
CA VAL A 41 8.25 25.92 -3.09
C VAL A 41 7.09 26.74 -3.65
N PHE A 42 6.30 26.15 -4.55
CA PHE A 42 5.12 26.78 -5.14
C PHE A 42 3.85 25.96 -4.86
N ASP A 43 2.82 26.59 -4.30
CA ASP A 43 1.47 26.01 -4.17
C ASP A 43 0.76 26.06 -5.53
N ILE A 44 0.62 24.89 -6.17
CA ILE A 44 -0.05 24.73 -7.46
C ILE A 44 -1.46 24.15 -7.33
N THR A 45 -2.08 24.22 -6.15
CA THR A 45 -3.43 23.67 -5.90
C THR A 45 -4.52 24.30 -6.77
N GLU A 46 -4.26 25.50 -7.35
CA GLU A 46 -5.13 26.11 -8.36
C GLU A 46 -5.17 25.33 -9.69
N ALA A 47 -4.07 24.65 -10.05
CA ALA A 47 -3.94 23.90 -11.30
C ALA A 47 -4.36 22.43 -11.18
N VAL A 48 -3.99 21.77 -10.08
CA VAL A 48 -4.26 20.36 -9.75
C VAL A 48 -4.77 20.29 -8.31
N ARG A 49 -5.87 19.59 -8.02
CA ARG A 49 -6.49 19.66 -6.67
C ARG A 49 -5.90 18.64 -5.71
N THR A 50 -5.39 17.56 -6.27
CA THR A 50 -4.75 16.43 -5.61
C THR A 50 -3.46 16.08 -6.34
N VAL A 51 -2.61 15.31 -5.70
CA VAL A 51 -1.41 14.74 -6.34
C VAL A 51 -1.82 13.61 -7.29
N SER A 52 -2.93 12.92 -7.03
CA SER A 52 -3.59 12.06 -8.02
C SER A 52 -3.91 12.81 -9.33
N ASP A 53 -4.59 13.96 -9.29
CA ASP A 53 -4.87 14.78 -10.49
C ASP A 53 -3.59 15.16 -11.28
N LEU A 54 -2.45 15.32 -10.59
CA LEU A 54 -1.17 15.62 -11.21
C LEU A 54 -0.54 14.40 -11.88
N PHE A 55 -0.59 13.23 -11.23
CA PHE A 55 0.01 12.00 -11.74
C PHE A 55 -0.84 11.36 -12.86
N GLU A 56 -2.15 11.60 -12.88
CA GLU A 56 -3.04 11.25 -14.00
C GLU A 56 -2.95 12.23 -15.18
N HIS A 57 -2.27 13.37 -15.03
CA HIS A 57 -2.12 14.32 -16.13
C HIS A 57 -1.10 13.79 -17.17
N PRO A 58 -1.45 13.69 -18.47
CA PRO A 58 -0.53 13.17 -19.49
C PRO A 58 0.83 13.88 -19.52
N ASP A 59 0.82 15.20 -19.33
CA ASP A 59 2.02 16.04 -19.23
C ASP A 59 2.41 16.38 -17.76
N ALA A 60 2.29 15.43 -16.82
CA ALA A 60 2.53 15.64 -15.38
C ALA A 60 3.80 16.45 -15.07
N LEU A 61 4.92 16.11 -15.72
CA LEU A 61 6.21 16.79 -15.58
C LEU A 61 6.15 18.26 -16.06
N ALA A 62 5.46 18.54 -17.17
CA ALA A 62 5.31 19.90 -17.66
C ALA A 62 4.42 20.75 -16.75
N VAL A 63 3.34 20.17 -16.20
CA VAL A 63 2.50 20.82 -15.18
C VAL A 63 3.33 21.12 -13.93
N ALA A 64 4.10 20.14 -13.43
CA ALA A 64 4.96 20.33 -12.26
C ALA A 64 6.03 21.41 -12.49
N ARG A 65 6.62 21.51 -13.69
CA ARG A 65 7.63 22.53 -14.04
C ARG A 65 7.04 23.92 -14.34
N GLN A 66 5.80 24.04 -14.84
CA GLN A 66 5.29 25.28 -15.44
C GLN A 66 3.99 25.84 -14.84
N ALA A 67 3.22 25.06 -14.07
CA ALA A 67 1.96 25.53 -13.50
C ALA A 67 2.17 26.79 -12.64
N PRO A 68 1.31 27.82 -12.76
CA PRO A 68 1.37 28.98 -11.87
C PRO A 68 1.01 28.55 -10.45
N GLY A 69 1.68 29.15 -9.46
CA GLY A 69 1.45 28.86 -8.05
C GLY A 69 1.88 30.01 -7.15
N GLU A 70 1.43 29.97 -5.90
CA GLU A 70 1.83 30.92 -4.85
C GLU A 70 3.23 30.53 -4.32
N ASP A 71 4.15 31.48 -4.28
CA ASP A 71 5.49 31.29 -3.72
C ASP A 71 5.40 31.15 -2.19
N LEU A 72 5.85 30.01 -1.66
CA LEU A 72 5.88 29.69 -0.22
C LEU A 72 7.30 29.84 0.37
N GLY A 73 8.27 30.33 -0.41
CA GLY A 73 9.65 30.54 -0.02
C GLY A 73 10.58 29.35 -0.27
N ARG A 74 11.76 29.40 0.37
CA ARG A 74 12.83 28.40 0.26
C ARG A 74 12.40 27.03 0.81
N VAL A 75 12.70 25.97 0.08
CA VAL A 75 12.40 24.60 0.48
C VAL A 75 13.12 24.18 1.76
N GLU A 76 14.32 24.71 2.01
CA GLU A 76 15.09 24.44 3.22
C GLU A 76 14.32 24.91 4.47
N VAL A 77 13.66 26.08 4.39
CA VAL A 77 12.83 26.61 5.49
C VAL A 77 11.61 25.72 5.74
N LEU A 78 10.98 25.19 4.68
CA LEU A 78 9.86 24.24 4.83
C LEU A 78 10.32 22.92 5.48
N VAL A 79 11.50 22.42 5.11
CA VAL A 79 12.12 21.22 5.69
C VAL A 79 12.46 21.45 7.17
N GLU A 80 13.12 22.56 7.51
CA GLU A 80 13.39 22.97 8.91
C GLU A 80 12.11 23.03 9.74
N ARG A 81 11.07 23.69 9.23
CA ARG A 81 9.78 23.83 9.93
C ARG A 81 9.07 22.50 10.14
N SER A 82 9.22 21.56 9.22
CA SER A 82 8.59 20.24 9.31
C SER A 82 9.29 19.32 10.34
N LEU A 83 10.57 19.57 10.65
CA LEU A 83 11.32 18.90 11.73
C LEU A 83 11.13 19.56 13.11
N ALA A 84 10.60 20.78 13.18
CA ALA A 84 10.45 21.48 14.44
C ALA A 84 9.44 20.74 15.36
N ALA A 85 9.86 20.48 16.60
CA ALA A 85 9.01 19.85 17.61
C ALA A 85 7.78 20.72 17.96
N ASP A 86 7.94 22.04 17.90
CA ASP A 86 6.82 22.97 17.99
C ASP A 86 6.24 23.25 16.59
N ARG A 87 5.12 22.59 16.30
CA ARG A 87 4.30 22.82 15.09
C ARG A 87 3.27 23.93 15.29
N ALA A 88 3.27 24.67 16.40
CA ALA A 88 2.33 25.75 16.63
C ALA A 88 2.60 26.94 15.70
N GLY A 89 1.57 27.34 14.95
CA GLY A 89 1.59 28.51 14.08
C GLY A 89 0.97 28.23 12.71
N ASN A 90 0.81 29.28 11.91
CA ASN A 90 0.18 29.21 10.58
C ASN A 90 1.19 28.88 9.46
N ALA A 91 2.42 28.45 9.81
CA ALA A 91 3.47 28.17 8.83
C ALA A 91 3.19 26.84 8.09
N PRO A 92 3.45 26.76 6.77
CA PRO A 92 3.32 25.50 6.04
C PRO A 92 4.20 24.39 6.62
N THR A 93 3.65 23.18 6.72
CA THR A 93 4.39 21.96 7.14
C THR A 93 4.17 20.84 6.14
N LEU A 94 5.18 19.98 5.94
CA LEU A 94 5.10 18.86 5.00
C LEU A 94 4.12 17.78 5.47
N LEU A 95 3.36 17.25 4.51
CA LEU A 95 2.56 16.04 4.63
C LEU A 95 3.23 14.91 3.84
N ALA A 96 2.70 13.68 3.93
CA ALA A 96 3.03 12.65 2.96
C ALA A 96 2.69 13.16 1.54
N PRO A 97 3.56 12.97 0.53
CA PRO A 97 3.40 13.60 -0.77
C PRO A 97 2.26 13.01 -1.60
N ASN A 98 1.80 11.80 -1.29
CA ASN A 98 0.63 11.16 -1.91
C ASN A 98 -0.68 11.52 -1.18
N ASP A 99 -1.81 11.37 -1.87
CA ASP A 99 -3.16 11.52 -1.30
C ASP A 99 -4.09 10.35 -1.61
N LEU A 100 -4.70 10.32 -2.80
CA LEU A 100 -5.74 9.35 -3.15
C LEU A 100 -5.18 7.98 -3.59
N GLN A 101 -3.89 7.93 -3.91
CA GLN A 101 -3.19 6.71 -4.31
C GLN A 101 -3.35 5.61 -3.25
N ALA A 102 -3.70 4.40 -3.68
CA ALA A 102 -3.61 3.21 -2.84
C ALA A 102 -2.14 2.96 -2.42
N ILE A 103 -1.89 2.49 -1.20
CA ILE A 103 -0.52 2.25 -0.72
C ILE A 103 -0.26 0.74 -0.69
N LYS A 104 0.54 0.30 -1.66
CA LYS A 104 0.91 -1.10 -1.92
C LYS A 104 2.39 -1.31 -1.58
N ALA A 105 2.74 -2.56 -1.28
CA ALA A 105 4.11 -2.94 -0.97
C ALA A 105 4.43 -4.34 -1.47
N CYS A 106 5.69 -4.53 -1.88
CA CYS A 106 6.24 -5.81 -2.27
C CYS A 106 7.22 -6.32 -1.21
N GLY A 107 6.90 -7.46 -0.60
CA GLY A 107 7.80 -8.15 0.32
C GLY A 107 8.73 -9.13 -0.41
N VAL A 108 9.78 -9.56 0.30
CA VAL A 108 10.74 -10.60 -0.13
C VAL A 108 11.33 -10.37 -1.53
N THR A 109 11.55 -9.10 -1.91
CA THR A 109 12.10 -8.69 -3.21
C THR A 109 13.62 -8.85 -3.31
N PHE A 110 14.28 -9.39 -2.29
CA PHE A 110 15.73 -9.63 -2.24
C PHE A 110 16.01 -11.12 -1.95
N ALA A 111 15.96 -11.93 -3.01
CA ALA A 111 16.07 -13.39 -2.93
C ALA A 111 17.39 -13.87 -2.28
N VAL A 112 18.50 -13.14 -2.47
CA VAL A 112 19.80 -13.48 -1.86
C VAL A 112 19.72 -13.45 -0.33
N SER A 113 19.18 -12.38 0.24
CA SER A 113 19.00 -12.22 1.68
C SER A 113 18.07 -13.27 2.27
N LEU A 114 17.10 -13.76 1.50
CA LEU A 114 16.24 -14.88 1.91
C LEU A 114 17.02 -16.20 1.91
N ILE A 115 17.71 -16.53 0.82
CA ILE A 115 18.45 -17.80 0.67
C ILE A 115 19.56 -17.92 1.73
N GLU A 116 20.27 -16.84 2.02
CA GLU A 116 21.31 -16.84 3.06
C GLU A 116 20.74 -17.09 4.46
N ARG A 117 19.58 -16.54 4.82
CA ARG A 117 18.90 -16.90 6.10
C ARG A 117 18.50 -18.38 6.14
N VAL A 118 18.01 -18.94 5.03
CA VAL A 118 17.68 -20.38 4.96
C VAL A 118 18.93 -21.24 5.15
N ILE A 119 20.09 -20.82 4.62
CA ILE A 119 21.38 -21.49 4.84
C ILE A 119 21.78 -21.42 6.33
N GLU A 120 21.65 -20.25 6.97
CA GLU A 120 21.97 -20.05 8.39
C GLU A 120 21.07 -20.89 9.32
N GLU A 121 19.75 -20.91 9.06
CA GLU A 121 18.76 -21.69 9.80
C GLU A 121 19.03 -23.20 9.68
N GLN A 122 19.27 -23.70 8.47
CA GLN A 122 19.60 -25.11 8.21
C GLN A 122 20.96 -25.52 8.80
N ALA A 123 21.91 -24.60 8.86
CA ALA A 123 23.21 -24.84 9.49
C ALA A 123 23.13 -24.88 11.03
N GLY A 124 22.17 -24.16 11.63
CA GLY A 124 22.07 -24.03 13.08
C GLY A 124 23.31 -23.39 13.71
N GLY A 125 23.95 -22.46 12.99
CA GLY A 125 25.20 -21.81 13.39
C GLY A 125 26.49 -22.61 13.16
N ASP A 126 26.43 -23.78 12.49
CA ASP A 126 27.59 -24.60 12.14
C ASP A 126 28.21 -24.16 10.79
N PRO A 127 29.44 -23.60 10.77
CA PRO A 127 30.04 -23.09 9.53
C PRO A 127 30.37 -24.16 8.48
N ALA A 128 30.51 -25.43 8.89
CA ALA A 128 30.72 -26.53 7.95
C ALA A 128 29.40 -26.88 7.25
N LYS A 129 28.31 -27.05 8.02
CA LYS A 129 26.99 -27.30 7.43
C LYS A 129 26.50 -26.14 6.56
N ALA A 130 26.75 -24.89 6.97
CA ALA A 130 26.42 -23.72 6.14
C ALA A 130 27.13 -23.77 4.78
N ARG A 131 28.36 -24.31 4.74
CA ARG A 131 29.09 -24.53 3.49
C ARG A 131 28.48 -25.67 2.68
N ASP A 132 28.25 -26.84 3.29
CA ASP A 132 27.67 -28.01 2.61
C ASP A 132 26.28 -27.69 2.01
N VAL A 133 25.44 -26.94 2.74
CA VAL A 133 24.13 -26.47 2.26
C VAL A 133 24.31 -25.49 1.10
N ARG A 134 25.19 -24.49 1.22
CA ARG A 134 25.44 -23.50 0.14
C ARG A 134 26.00 -24.16 -1.12
N GLU A 135 26.99 -25.05 -1.00
CA GLU A 135 27.57 -25.81 -2.11
C GLU A 135 26.51 -26.68 -2.80
N SER A 136 25.64 -27.33 -2.02
CA SER A 136 24.54 -28.12 -2.58
C SER A 136 23.47 -27.28 -3.28
N ILE A 137 23.15 -26.08 -2.79
CA ILE A 137 22.20 -25.16 -3.42
C ILE A 137 22.80 -24.64 -4.75
N VAL A 138 24.07 -24.21 -4.74
CA VAL A 138 24.81 -23.80 -5.95
C VAL A 138 24.87 -24.93 -6.99
N GLY A 139 25.04 -26.18 -6.56
CA GLY A 139 25.04 -27.35 -7.43
C GLY A 139 23.72 -27.61 -8.18
N VAL A 140 22.58 -27.17 -7.65
CA VAL A 140 21.25 -27.31 -8.30
C VAL A 140 20.91 -26.11 -9.19
N VAL A 141 21.29 -24.90 -8.77
CA VAL A 141 21.07 -23.67 -9.52
C VAL A 141 22.01 -23.58 -10.73
N GLY A 142 23.26 -24.07 -10.60
CA GLY A 142 24.28 -24.06 -11.64
C GLY A 142 25.04 -22.74 -11.79
N SER A 143 24.82 -21.78 -10.88
CA SER A 143 25.44 -20.46 -10.90
C SER A 143 25.51 -19.82 -9.51
N ASP A 144 26.13 -18.65 -9.47
CA ASP A 144 26.02 -17.66 -8.40
C ASP A 144 24.55 -17.40 -8.00
N LEU A 145 24.28 -17.44 -6.69
CA LEU A 145 22.94 -17.26 -6.11
C LEU A 145 22.42 -15.82 -6.27
N SER A 146 23.31 -14.83 -6.42
CA SER A 146 22.92 -13.45 -6.71
C SER A 146 22.26 -13.27 -8.07
N LYS A 147 22.37 -14.27 -8.96
CA LYS A 147 21.85 -14.22 -10.34
C LYS A 147 20.58 -15.05 -10.53
N ILE A 148 20.01 -15.61 -9.45
CA ILE A 148 18.79 -16.40 -9.56
C ILE A 148 17.59 -15.48 -9.84
N LYS A 149 17.04 -15.56 -11.05
CA LYS A 149 15.82 -14.84 -11.40
C LYS A 149 14.60 -15.61 -10.83
N PRO A 150 13.74 -14.99 -10.01
CA PRO A 150 12.50 -15.61 -9.55
C PRO A 150 11.63 -16.09 -10.72
N GLY A 151 10.97 -17.24 -10.54
CA GLY A 151 10.15 -17.89 -11.58
C GLY A 151 10.91 -18.52 -12.75
N SER A 152 12.25 -18.43 -12.80
CA SER A 152 13.05 -19.11 -13.82
C SER A 152 13.16 -20.62 -13.56
N ASP A 153 13.47 -21.42 -14.59
CA ASP A 153 13.73 -22.86 -14.46
C ASP A 153 14.75 -23.20 -13.36
N ALA A 154 15.76 -22.34 -13.14
CA ALA A 154 16.75 -22.51 -12.08
C ALA A 154 16.15 -22.27 -10.69
N ALA A 155 15.28 -21.27 -10.54
CA ALA A 155 14.53 -21.03 -9.30
C ALA A 155 13.51 -22.14 -9.02
N MET A 156 12.87 -22.70 -10.05
CA MET A 156 11.92 -23.80 -9.89
C MET A 156 12.62 -25.11 -9.49
N ARG A 157 13.81 -25.43 -10.04
CA ARG A 157 14.64 -26.54 -9.53
C ARG A 157 15.09 -26.33 -8.09
N LEU A 158 15.44 -25.10 -7.71
CA LEU A 158 15.77 -24.78 -6.33
C LEU A 158 14.57 -24.98 -5.39
N LYS A 159 13.37 -24.55 -5.82
CA LYS A 159 12.12 -24.80 -5.09
C LYS A 159 11.88 -26.28 -4.85
N GLU A 160 12.00 -27.13 -5.89
CA GLU A 160 11.86 -28.58 -5.77
C GLU A 160 12.85 -29.18 -4.76
N GLU A 161 14.12 -28.76 -4.79
CA GLU A 161 15.14 -29.26 -3.87
C GLU A 161 14.90 -28.80 -2.41
N LEU A 162 14.50 -27.54 -2.20
CA LEU A 162 14.16 -27.02 -0.87
C LEU A 162 12.92 -27.71 -0.30
N GLN A 163 11.91 -27.98 -1.13
CA GLN A 163 10.74 -28.81 -0.76
C GLN A 163 11.15 -30.24 -0.39
N ARG A 164 12.00 -30.88 -1.19
CA ARG A 164 12.53 -32.23 -0.91
C ARG A 164 13.31 -32.31 0.42
N ARG A 165 13.90 -31.21 0.85
CA ARG A 165 14.62 -31.09 2.15
C ARG A 165 13.71 -30.72 3.33
N GLY A 166 12.43 -30.43 3.11
CA GLY A 166 11.57 -29.87 4.15
C GLY A 166 11.96 -28.45 4.57
N ALA A 167 12.74 -27.76 3.73
CA ALA A 167 13.26 -26.41 3.95
C ALA A 167 12.47 -25.35 3.17
N TRP A 168 11.24 -25.66 2.71
CA TRP A 168 10.39 -24.72 1.97
C TRP A 168 9.52 -23.88 2.91
N SER A 169 9.32 -22.59 2.60
CA SER A 169 8.43 -21.71 3.34
C SER A 169 7.61 -20.81 2.41
N GLN A 170 6.53 -20.23 2.94
CA GLN A 170 5.69 -19.26 2.22
C GLN A 170 6.50 -18.06 1.70
N TYR A 171 7.56 -17.64 2.41
CA TYR A 171 8.42 -16.55 1.96
C TYR A 171 9.28 -16.95 0.75
N MET A 172 9.60 -18.22 0.58
CA MET A 172 10.32 -18.71 -0.63
C MET A 172 9.39 -18.83 -1.83
N GLU A 173 8.11 -19.15 -1.60
CA GLU A 173 7.09 -19.13 -2.65
C GLU A 173 7.03 -17.77 -3.35
N VAL A 174 7.04 -16.67 -2.59
CA VAL A 174 7.06 -15.30 -3.13
C VAL A 174 8.47 -14.76 -3.41
N GLY A 175 9.51 -15.28 -2.77
CA GLY A 175 10.89 -14.81 -2.93
C GLY A 175 11.62 -15.37 -4.16
N ILE A 176 11.36 -16.64 -4.52
CA ILE A 176 11.97 -17.30 -5.70
C ILE A 176 10.94 -17.86 -6.69
N GLY A 177 9.66 -17.99 -6.32
CA GLY A 177 8.61 -18.39 -7.25
C GLY A 177 8.30 -17.33 -8.33
N PRO A 178 7.38 -17.61 -9.25
CA PRO A 178 7.01 -16.67 -10.31
C PRO A 178 6.38 -15.40 -9.74
N ASP A 179 5.45 -15.56 -8.81
CA ASP A 179 4.63 -14.49 -8.26
C ASP A 179 5.37 -13.73 -7.15
N ALA A 180 5.34 -12.39 -7.22
CA ALA A 180 5.81 -11.51 -6.17
C ALA A 180 4.79 -11.43 -5.03
N GLU A 181 5.27 -11.18 -3.81
CA GLU A 181 4.38 -10.74 -2.74
C GLU A 181 3.88 -9.32 -3.06
N VAL A 182 2.57 -9.10 -3.01
CA VAL A 182 1.97 -7.77 -3.14
C VAL A 182 0.89 -7.61 -2.08
N PHE A 183 1.12 -6.77 -1.08
CA PHE A 183 0.16 -6.49 -0.02
C PHE A 183 -0.29 -5.02 -0.02
N SER A 184 -1.41 -4.75 0.64
CA SER A 184 -1.84 -3.37 0.92
C SER A 184 -1.19 -2.95 2.24
N LYS A 185 -0.27 -1.97 2.18
CA LYS A 185 0.47 -1.51 3.35
C LYS A 185 -0.43 -0.67 4.27
N SER A 186 -1.12 0.32 3.70
CA SER A 186 -2.07 1.16 4.44
C SER A 186 -3.05 1.86 3.50
N GLN A 187 -3.97 2.66 4.06
CA GLN A 187 -5.06 3.31 3.34
C GLN A 187 -4.61 4.61 2.63
N PRO A 188 -5.31 5.07 1.57
CA PRO A 188 -5.13 6.42 1.03
C PRO A 188 -5.23 7.49 2.13
N MET A 189 -4.30 8.45 2.11
CA MET A 189 -4.06 9.48 3.15
C MET A 189 -3.70 9.00 4.57
N SER A 190 -3.48 7.70 4.86
CA SER A 190 -3.04 7.28 6.21
C SER A 190 -1.51 7.32 6.42
N ALA A 191 -0.72 7.49 5.35
CA ALA A 191 0.72 7.67 5.48
C ALA A 191 1.08 9.02 6.10
N VAL A 192 2.08 9.02 7.00
CA VAL A 192 2.63 10.23 7.60
C VAL A 192 3.78 10.80 6.77
N GLY A 193 4.02 12.12 6.90
CA GLY A 193 5.04 12.84 6.15
C GLY A 193 6.40 12.91 6.83
N PHE A 194 7.29 13.68 6.21
CA PHE A 194 8.58 14.06 6.77
C PHE A 194 8.44 14.82 8.10
N GLY A 195 9.28 14.47 9.08
CA GLY A 195 9.30 15.04 10.42
C GLY A 195 8.13 14.64 11.32
N ALA A 196 7.24 13.74 10.88
CA ALA A 196 6.11 13.25 11.67
C ALA A 196 6.48 12.02 12.51
N ASP A 197 5.70 11.76 13.56
CA ASP A 197 5.82 10.54 14.34
C ASP A 197 5.26 9.33 13.55
N VAL A 198 5.98 8.20 13.58
CA VAL A 198 5.48 6.88 13.17
C VAL A 198 5.04 6.08 14.40
N GLY A 199 4.04 5.23 14.22
CA GLY A 199 3.33 4.54 15.28
C GLY A 199 3.61 3.05 15.34
N LEU A 200 3.99 2.56 16.52
CA LEU A 200 4.05 1.14 16.86
C LEU A 200 2.77 0.69 17.55
N HIS A 201 2.19 -0.45 17.14
CA HIS A 201 1.06 -1.02 17.87
C HIS A 201 1.51 -1.48 19.29
N PRO A 202 0.86 -1.05 20.40
CA PRO A 202 1.33 -1.31 21.78
C PRO A 202 1.49 -2.77 22.23
N ALA A 203 1.07 -3.73 21.39
CA ALA A 203 1.25 -5.16 21.61
C ALA A 203 2.56 -5.72 21.02
N SER A 204 3.26 -5.00 20.14
CA SER A 204 4.55 -5.42 19.61
C SER A 204 5.67 -5.19 20.62
N ARG A 205 6.63 -6.11 20.67
CA ARG A 205 7.89 -6.02 21.42
C ARG A 205 9.12 -6.08 20.52
N TRP A 206 8.97 -6.58 19.29
CA TRP A 206 10.04 -6.66 18.30
C TRP A 206 9.56 -6.08 16.97
N ASN A 207 10.15 -4.94 16.59
CA ASN A 207 9.76 -4.16 15.43
C ASN A 207 10.96 -3.40 14.86
N ASN A 208 10.88 -3.00 13.59
CA ASN A 208 11.93 -2.30 12.89
C ASN A 208 11.37 -1.35 11.82
N PRO A 209 12.16 -0.37 11.35
CA PRO A 209 11.83 0.36 10.15
C PRO A 209 12.24 -0.49 8.94
N GLU A 210 11.50 -0.40 7.84
CA GLU A 210 11.87 -1.01 6.56
C GLU A 210 12.11 0.12 5.56
N PRO A 211 13.39 0.45 5.28
CA PRO A 211 13.79 1.60 4.47
C PRO A 211 13.72 1.26 2.98
N GLU A 212 12.88 1.98 2.25
CA GLU A 212 12.50 1.60 0.88
C GLU A 212 12.41 2.78 -0.08
N ILE A 213 12.54 2.46 -1.38
CA ILE A 213 12.07 3.31 -2.46
C ILE A 213 10.60 3.00 -2.71
N VAL A 214 9.80 4.06 -2.88
CA VAL A 214 8.38 3.98 -3.19
C VAL A 214 8.15 4.58 -4.58
N LEU A 215 7.70 3.78 -5.54
CA LEU A 215 7.30 4.27 -6.86
C LEU A 215 5.95 4.96 -6.79
N ALA A 216 5.79 6.07 -7.51
CA ALA A 216 4.50 6.69 -7.80
C ALA A 216 4.00 6.20 -9.15
N VAL A 217 2.83 5.57 -9.19
CA VAL A 217 2.26 4.93 -10.38
C VAL A 217 0.86 5.49 -10.65
N SER A 218 0.60 5.89 -11.90
CA SER A 218 -0.73 6.35 -12.33
C SER A 218 -1.71 5.19 -12.55
N SER A 219 -2.99 5.50 -12.76
CA SER A 219 -4.06 4.53 -13.02
C SER A 219 -3.83 3.68 -14.28
N ALA A 220 -3.03 4.19 -15.22
CA ALA A 220 -2.59 3.49 -16.43
C ALA A 220 -1.42 2.51 -16.20
N GLY A 221 -0.91 2.39 -14.96
CA GLY A 221 0.28 1.59 -14.65
C GLY A 221 1.61 2.26 -15.03
N HIS A 222 1.60 3.55 -15.41
CA HIS A 222 2.82 4.28 -15.73
C HIS A 222 3.49 4.79 -14.45
N VAL A 223 4.77 4.47 -14.27
CA VAL A 223 5.57 5.03 -13.17
C VAL A 223 5.97 6.47 -13.51
N VAL A 224 5.49 7.43 -12.71
CA VAL A 224 5.71 8.87 -12.93
C VAL A 224 6.85 9.45 -12.10
N GLY A 225 7.33 8.73 -11.09
CA GLY A 225 8.39 9.18 -10.20
C GLY A 225 8.61 8.24 -9.01
N ALA A 226 9.41 8.69 -8.04
CA ALA A 226 9.69 7.93 -6.83
C ALA A 226 9.89 8.82 -5.59
N ALA A 227 9.70 8.25 -4.40
CA ALA A 227 9.96 8.84 -3.09
C ALA A 227 10.72 7.84 -2.20
N LEU A 228 11.10 8.26 -0.99
CA LEU A 228 11.50 7.34 0.08
C LEU A 228 10.30 6.97 0.94
N GLY A 229 10.34 5.78 1.54
CA GLY A 229 9.31 5.30 2.44
C GLY A 229 9.86 4.53 3.63
N ASN A 230 9.08 4.52 4.71
CA ASN A 230 9.27 3.66 5.87
C ASN A 230 8.06 2.74 6.00
N ASP A 231 8.25 1.45 5.70
CA ASP A 231 7.28 0.41 6.04
C ASP A 231 7.57 -0.08 7.46
N VAL A 232 6.99 0.58 8.46
CA VAL A 232 7.18 0.15 9.86
C VAL A 232 6.55 -1.22 10.05
N ASN A 233 7.35 -2.19 10.51
CA ASN A 233 6.97 -3.60 10.61
C ASN A 233 7.06 -4.11 12.05
N LEU A 234 6.07 -4.91 12.45
CA LEU A 234 5.95 -5.52 13.77
C LEU A 234 6.28 -7.02 13.69
N ARG A 235 7.59 -7.31 13.67
CA ARG A 235 8.18 -8.64 13.40
C ARG A 235 7.68 -9.74 14.33
N ASP A 236 7.44 -9.42 15.60
CA ASP A 236 6.86 -10.39 16.54
C ASP A 236 5.40 -10.76 16.24
N ILE A 237 4.65 -9.87 15.58
CA ILE A 237 3.28 -10.14 15.13
C ILE A 237 3.29 -10.90 13.80
N GLU A 238 4.13 -10.47 12.85
CA GLU A 238 4.34 -11.11 11.55
C GLU A 238 4.82 -12.57 11.69
N GLY A 239 5.89 -12.79 12.46
CA GLY A 239 6.52 -14.10 12.64
C GLY A 239 5.63 -15.16 13.28
N ARG A 240 4.51 -14.77 13.89
CA ARG A 240 3.52 -15.71 14.45
C ARG A 240 2.61 -16.33 13.39
N SER A 241 2.28 -15.59 12.31
CA SER A 241 1.46 -16.07 11.20
C SER A 241 1.34 -15.01 10.11
N ALA A 242 1.48 -15.39 8.84
CA ALA A 242 1.18 -14.51 7.71
C ALA A 242 -0.27 -14.01 7.69
N LEU A 243 -1.22 -14.71 8.34
CA LEU A 243 -2.60 -14.25 8.49
C LEU A 243 -2.72 -13.00 9.40
N LEU A 244 -1.65 -12.60 10.08
CA LEU A 244 -1.57 -11.39 10.89
C LEU A 244 -0.95 -10.20 10.14
N LEU A 245 -0.65 -10.31 8.84
CA LEU A 245 0.03 -9.26 8.05
C LEU A 245 -0.67 -7.88 8.17
N GLY A 246 -2.00 -7.84 8.08
CA GLY A 246 -2.75 -6.59 8.27
C GLY A 246 -2.57 -5.98 9.67
N LYS A 247 -2.32 -6.79 10.70
CA LYS A 247 -2.08 -6.33 12.07
C LYS A 247 -0.63 -5.88 12.33
N CYS A 248 0.36 -6.39 11.58
CA CYS A 248 1.73 -5.88 11.67
C CYS A 248 2.01 -4.71 10.70
N LYS A 249 1.20 -4.52 9.66
CA LYS A 249 1.43 -3.50 8.62
C LYS A 249 0.47 -2.30 8.62
N ASP A 250 -0.81 -2.43 9.01
CA ASP A 250 -1.83 -1.36 8.90
C ASP A 250 -2.33 -0.85 10.28
N ASN A 251 -1.47 -0.13 11.00
CA ASN A 251 -1.86 0.65 12.20
C ASN A 251 -1.65 2.16 12.00
N ASN A 252 -2.24 2.99 12.88
CA ASN A 252 -2.03 4.45 12.84
C ASN A 252 -0.53 4.78 12.87
N GLY A 253 -0.05 5.55 11.89
CA GLY A 253 1.36 5.91 11.74
C GLY A 253 2.31 4.78 11.30
N SER A 254 1.82 3.62 10.85
CA SER A 254 2.66 2.48 10.41
C SER A 254 3.40 2.68 9.08
N CYS A 255 3.07 3.75 8.34
CA CYS A 255 3.60 4.02 7.01
C CYS A 255 4.03 5.49 6.94
N ALA A 256 5.25 5.76 6.47
CA ALA A 256 5.69 7.11 6.11
C ALA A 256 6.18 7.16 4.68
N ILE A 257 5.93 8.27 3.97
CA ILE A 257 6.42 8.53 2.61
C ILE A 257 6.88 9.98 2.55
N GLY A 258 8.03 10.26 1.92
CA GLY A 258 8.52 11.62 1.72
C GLY A 258 10.00 11.72 1.37
N PRO A 259 10.59 12.93 1.49
CA PRO A 259 9.91 14.20 1.79
C PRO A 259 9.06 14.69 0.62
N PHE A 260 9.41 14.28 -0.60
CA PHE A 260 8.73 14.58 -1.85
C PHE A 260 8.72 13.34 -2.75
N VAL A 261 7.82 13.30 -3.74
CA VAL A 261 7.99 12.47 -4.94
C VAL A 261 8.84 13.27 -5.93
N ARG A 262 9.99 12.74 -6.35
CA ARG A 262 10.72 13.24 -7.50
C ARG A 262 10.13 12.63 -8.76
N LEU A 263 9.64 13.47 -9.67
CA LEU A 263 9.13 13.01 -10.96
C LEU A 263 10.29 12.51 -11.84
N PHE A 264 10.00 11.50 -12.67
CA PHE A 264 10.95 11.08 -13.70
C PHE A 264 11.06 12.12 -14.82
N ASP A 265 12.29 12.36 -15.23
CA ASP A 265 12.64 13.36 -16.24
C ASP A 265 13.95 13.00 -16.97
N GLU A 266 14.58 13.97 -17.63
CA GLU A 266 15.78 13.77 -18.44
C GLU A 266 17.04 13.39 -17.61
N HIS A 267 17.00 13.61 -16.29
CA HIS A 267 18.14 13.39 -15.38
C HIS A 267 17.85 12.31 -14.33
N PHE A 268 16.59 12.08 -13.98
CA PHE A 268 16.18 11.09 -13.00
C PHE A 268 15.18 10.11 -13.63
N THR A 269 15.58 8.84 -13.76
CA THR A 269 14.78 7.82 -14.45
C THR A 269 14.63 6.56 -13.60
N ILE A 270 13.88 5.59 -14.12
CA ILE A 270 13.81 4.24 -13.55
C ILE A 270 15.20 3.56 -13.48
N ASP A 271 16.15 3.92 -14.36
CA ASP A 271 17.52 3.40 -14.28
C ASP A 271 18.29 4.00 -13.10
N THR A 272 18.04 5.27 -12.77
CA THR A 272 18.54 5.86 -11.52
C THR A 272 18.04 5.07 -10.31
N ILE A 273 16.76 4.66 -10.29
CA ILE A 273 16.20 3.81 -9.23
C ILE A 273 16.92 2.47 -9.16
N ARG A 274 17.09 1.76 -10.29
CA ARG A 274 17.79 0.46 -10.36
C ARG A 274 19.20 0.50 -9.78
N THR A 275 19.90 1.63 -9.88
CA THR A 275 21.25 1.81 -9.33
C THR A 275 21.31 2.58 -8.00
N THR A 276 20.17 2.96 -7.41
CA THR A 276 20.15 3.76 -6.19
C THR A 276 20.56 2.95 -4.97
N GLN A 277 21.30 3.59 -4.06
CA GLN A 277 21.55 3.12 -2.71
C GLN A 277 20.59 3.82 -1.74
N VAL A 278 19.89 3.03 -0.93
CA VAL A 278 19.08 3.51 0.20
C VAL A 278 19.86 3.28 1.49
N SER A 279 20.11 4.36 2.23
CA SER A 279 20.73 4.33 3.55
C SER A 279 19.67 4.50 4.63
N LEU A 280 19.89 3.88 5.78
CA LEU A 280 19.09 4.01 6.99
C LEU A 280 20.02 4.36 8.15
N ARG A 281 19.56 5.24 9.03
CA ARG A 281 20.17 5.54 10.32
C ARG A 281 19.07 5.63 11.38
N VAL A 282 19.20 4.84 12.44
CA VAL A 282 18.39 4.94 13.65
C VAL A 282 19.25 5.52 14.76
N GLU A 283 18.77 6.57 15.43
CA GLU A 283 19.42 7.24 16.55
C GLU A 283 18.52 7.13 17.78
N GLY A 284 19.00 6.46 18.83
CA GLY A 284 18.28 6.25 20.08
C GLY A 284 18.24 7.53 20.93
N ALA A 285 17.07 7.86 21.47
CA ALA A 285 16.84 9.13 22.16
C ALA A 285 17.28 9.14 23.64
N ASP A 286 17.36 7.96 24.25
CA ASP A 286 17.53 7.75 25.70
C ASP A 286 18.76 6.89 26.06
N ASP A 287 19.20 6.01 25.15
CA ASP A 287 20.31 5.07 25.34
C ASP A 287 21.59 5.43 24.55
N GLY A 288 21.52 6.42 23.66
CA GLY A 288 22.63 6.79 22.76
C GLY A 288 22.92 5.75 21.68
N PHE A 289 21.99 4.82 21.42
CA PHE A 289 22.13 3.80 20.39
C PHE A 289 22.25 4.43 19.00
N THR A 290 23.00 3.78 18.12
CA THR A 290 23.08 4.14 16.71
C THR A 290 23.16 2.89 15.87
N LEU A 291 22.38 2.84 14.80
CA LEU A 291 22.33 1.74 13.85
C LEU A 291 22.25 2.32 12.44
N ASP A 292 23.31 2.12 11.68
CA ASP A 292 23.38 2.47 10.26
C ASP A 292 23.16 1.19 9.42
N GLY A 293 22.48 1.33 8.29
CA GLY A 293 22.16 0.25 7.37
C GLY A 293 22.11 0.74 5.92
N VAL A 294 22.33 -0.15 4.97
CA VAL A 294 22.35 0.16 3.53
C VAL A 294 21.64 -0.95 2.76
N SER A 295 20.86 -0.58 1.75
CA SER A 295 20.31 -1.47 0.73
C SER A 295 20.65 -0.93 -0.66
N HIS A 296 21.19 -1.78 -1.53
CA HIS A 296 21.46 -1.45 -2.92
C HIS A 296 20.33 -1.98 -3.82
N MET A 297 19.69 -1.10 -4.59
CA MET A 297 18.63 -1.51 -5.51
C MET A 297 19.12 -2.44 -6.63
N SER A 298 20.44 -2.49 -6.89
CA SER A 298 21.05 -3.43 -7.81
C SER A 298 20.98 -4.90 -7.35
N GLU A 299 20.61 -5.16 -6.09
CA GLU A 299 20.47 -6.51 -5.52
C GLU A 299 19.01 -7.01 -5.48
N ILE A 300 18.05 -6.20 -5.96
CA ILE A 300 16.64 -6.59 -6.04
C ILE A 300 16.47 -7.76 -7.04
N SER A 301 15.74 -8.80 -6.64
CA SER A 301 15.56 -10.02 -7.45
C SER A 301 14.54 -9.87 -8.58
N ARG A 302 13.70 -8.82 -8.53
CA ARG A 302 12.71 -8.49 -9.56
C ARG A 302 12.86 -7.04 -9.98
N ASP A 303 12.78 -6.77 -11.29
CA ASP A 303 12.84 -5.41 -11.80
C ASP A 303 11.70 -4.56 -11.21
N PRO A 304 11.93 -3.28 -10.86
CA PRO A 304 10.86 -2.44 -10.32
C PRO A 304 9.64 -2.30 -11.24
N LEU A 305 9.79 -2.41 -12.57
CA LEU A 305 8.65 -2.41 -13.51
C LEU A 305 7.93 -3.77 -13.58
N ASP A 306 8.63 -4.87 -13.30
CA ASP A 306 8.01 -6.20 -13.15
C ASP A 306 7.09 -6.21 -11.92
N LEU A 307 7.54 -5.67 -10.79
CA LEU A 307 6.72 -5.52 -9.58
C LEU A 307 5.46 -4.67 -9.80
N VAL A 308 5.55 -3.62 -10.64
CA VAL A 308 4.38 -2.82 -11.07
C VAL A 308 3.42 -3.66 -11.93
N ALA A 309 3.94 -4.42 -12.90
CA ALA A 309 3.13 -5.29 -13.76
C ALA A 309 2.48 -6.48 -13.03
N GLN A 310 3.08 -6.92 -11.91
CA GLN A 310 2.49 -7.92 -11.01
C GLN A 310 1.49 -7.32 -10.01
N THR A 311 1.52 -6.00 -9.79
CA THR A 311 0.60 -5.30 -8.86
C THR A 311 -0.70 -4.86 -9.53
N CYS A 312 -0.68 -4.55 -10.83
CA CYS A 312 -1.85 -4.03 -11.55
C CYS A 312 -1.94 -4.56 -12.99
N GLY A 313 -3.14 -4.56 -13.57
CA GLY A 313 -3.38 -4.98 -14.95
C GLY A 313 -4.84 -5.30 -15.22
N PRO A 314 -5.16 -6.15 -16.21
CA PRO A 314 -6.55 -6.57 -16.47
C PRO A 314 -7.22 -7.27 -15.27
N HIS A 315 -6.43 -7.85 -14.37
CA HIS A 315 -6.89 -8.53 -13.17
C HIS A 315 -7.27 -7.58 -12.00
N HIS A 316 -6.69 -6.37 -11.94
CA HIS A 316 -6.95 -5.40 -10.88
C HIS A 316 -6.52 -3.97 -11.27
N GLN A 317 -7.34 -2.96 -10.94
CA GLN A 317 -7.14 -1.57 -11.35
C GLN A 317 -7.13 -0.59 -10.16
N TYR A 318 -6.31 0.46 -10.25
CA TYR A 318 -6.20 1.54 -9.26
C TYR A 318 -6.57 2.88 -9.91
N PRO A 319 -7.84 3.34 -9.85
CA PRO A 319 -8.33 4.48 -10.65
C PRO A 319 -7.70 5.83 -10.27
N ASP A 320 -7.17 5.97 -9.05
CA ASP A 320 -6.47 7.16 -8.55
C ASP A 320 -4.93 6.96 -8.50
N GLY A 321 -4.43 5.93 -9.18
CA GLY A 321 -3.05 5.47 -9.08
C GLY A 321 -2.72 4.76 -7.76
N PHE A 322 -1.45 4.39 -7.60
CA PHE A 322 -0.94 3.75 -6.39
C PHE A 322 0.53 4.11 -6.10
N MET A 323 0.90 4.03 -4.83
CA MET A 323 2.28 4.08 -4.36
C MET A 323 2.75 2.64 -4.14
N LEU A 324 3.91 2.26 -4.70
CA LEU A 324 4.47 0.91 -4.58
C LEU A 324 5.82 0.91 -3.87
N PHE A 325 5.83 0.44 -2.63
CA PHE A 325 7.01 0.08 -1.85
C PHE A 325 7.70 -1.15 -2.48
N LEU A 326 9.01 -1.06 -2.74
CA LEU A 326 9.78 -2.06 -3.50
C LEU A 326 10.45 -3.14 -2.64
N GLY A 327 10.26 -3.13 -1.32
CA GLY A 327 10.92 -4.00 -0.36
C GLY A 327 12.30 -3.49 0.06
N THR A 328 12.87 -4.10 1.10
CA THR A 328 14.19 -3.77 1.65
C THR A 328 15.04 -5.02 1.90
N MET A 329 16.38 -4.88 1.87
CA MET A 329 17.28 -5.91 2.42
C MET A 329 17.43 -5.80 3.94
N PHE A 330 17.07 -4.65 4.51
CA PHE A 330 17.38 -4.33 5.89
C PHE A 330 16.70 -5.29 6.87
N SER A 331 17.52 -6.04 7.60
CA SER A 331 17.10 -6.87 8.73
C SER A 331 18.15 -6.73 9.83
N PRO A 332 17.89 -5.91 10.85
CA PRO A 332 18.93 -5.49 11.78
C PRO A 332 19.32 -6.61 12.75
N ILE A 333 20.50 -7.17 12.53
CA ILE A 333 21.13 -8.19 13.40
C ILE A 333 21.88 -7.59 14.60
N LYS A 334 21.97 -6.26 14.71
CA LYS A 334 22.64 -5.59 15.83
C LYS A 334 21.73 -5.62 17.06
N ASP A 335 22.19 -6.32 18.10
CA ASP A 335 21.54 -6.30 19.41
C ASP A 335 21.44 -4.88 19.98
N ARG A 336 20.29 -4.55 20.58
CA ARG A 336 20.08 -3.32 21.36
C ARG A 336 20.05 -3.60 22.87
N ASP A 337 19.04 -4.35 23.32
CA ASP A 337 18.77 -4.53 24.75
C ASP A 337 19.54 -5.69 25.40
N ALA A 338 19.71 -6.79 24.67
CA ALA A 338 20.36 -8.00 25.18
C ALA A 338 21.06 -8.78 24.06
N PRO A 339 22.16 -9.50 24.35
CA PRO A 339 22.85 -10.34 23.35
C PRO A 339 21.94 -11.41 22.74
N GLY A 340 21.88 -11.46 21.41
CA GLY A 340 21.03 -12.37 20.63
C GLY A 340 19.54 -11.98 20.58
N ALA A 341 19.13 -10.82 21.08
CA ALA A 341 17.75 -10.33 21.00
C ALA A 341 17.46 -9.55 19.70
N GLY A 342 18.50 -9.15 18.96
CA GLY A 342 18.39 -8.29 17.79
C GLY A 342 18.04 -6.84 18.13
N PHE A 343 17.68 -6.09 17.09
CA PHE A 343 17.22 -4.71 17.22
C PHE A 343 15.71 -4.64 17.46
N THR A 344 15.29 -3.71 18.31
CA THR A 344 13.91 -3.22 18.40
C THR A 344 13.94 -1.70 18.66
N HIS A 345 12.87 -0.99 18.32
CA HIS A 345 12.78 0.43 18.64
C HIS A 345 12.52 0.70 20.12
N HIS A 346 13.11 1.77 20.62
CA HIS A 346 12.67 2.47 21.84
C HIS A 346 11.83 3.69 21.44
N LEU A 347 11.00 4.19 22.36
CA LEU A 347 10.14 5.34 22.08
C LEU A 347 10.98 6.63 22.04
N GLY A 348 10.79 7.43 21.00
CA GLY A 348 11.60 8.61 20.72
C GLY A 348 12.73 8.36 19.72
N ASP A 349 13.00 7.11 19.32
CA ASP A 349 13.96 6.79 18.26
C ASP A 349 13.76 7.67 17.03
N ARG A 350 14.85 8.21 16.51
CA ARG A 350 14.85 9.00 15.29
C ARG A 350 15.31 8.12 14.12
N VAL A 351 14.42 7.90 13.17
CA VAL A 351 14.66 7.14 11.95
C VAL A 351 14.93 8.12 10.80
N THR A 352 16.09 8.01 10.17
CA THR A 352 16.46 8.75 8.95
C THR A 352 16.73 7.76 7.82
N ILE A 353 15.94 7.84 6.76
CA ILE A 353 16.10 7.05 5.53
C ILE A 353 16.53 8.02 4.45
N SER A 354 17.59 7.73 3.70
CA SER A 354 18.11 8.65 2.69
C SER A 354 18.60 7.95 1.43
N ALA A 355 18.51 8.66 0.31
CA ALA A 355 19.14 8.28 -0.95
C ALA A 355 19.54 9.56 -1.69
N PRO A 356 20.78 9.70 -2.20
CA PRO A 356 21.26 10.94 -2.83
C PRO A 356 20.33 11.58 -3.87
N PRO A 357 19.65 10.85 -4.78
CA PRO A 357 18.75 11.47 -5.76
C PRO A 357 17.35 11.81 -5.22
N LEU A 358 17.00 11.41 -3.99
CA LEU A 358 15.69 11.59 -3.37
C LEU A 358 15.72 12.48 -2.10
N GLY A 359 16.89 12.71 -1.51
CA GLY A 359 17.04 13.40 -0.23
C GLY A 359 16.88 12.45 0.96
N ALA A 360 16.13 12.84 1.99
CA ALA A 360 15.90 12.00 3.16
C ALA A 360 14.49 12.13 3.77
N LEU A 361 13.94 10.99 4.18
CA LEU A 361 12.75 10.86 5.02
C LEU A 361 13.18 10.73 6.50
N VAL A 362 12.72 11.62 7.37
CA VAL A 362 12.99 11.57 8.81
C VAL A 362 11.67 11.38 9.56
N ASN A 363 11.62 10.46 10.52
CA ASN A 363 10.48 10.21 11.40
C ASN A 363 10.94 9.92 12.84
N THR A 364 10.04 10.12 13.80
CA THR A 364 10.27 9.80 15.23
C THR A 364 9.36 8.65 15.64
N VAL A 365 9.84 7.68 16.42
CA VAL A 365 9.04 6.50 16.80
C VAL A 365 8.23 6.75 18.07
N ARG A 366 6.94 6.42 18.03
CA ARG A 366 5.97 6.56 19.13
C ARG A 366 5.01 5.38 19.15
N LEU A 367 4.13 5.29 20.14
CA LEU A 367 3.01 4.35 20.10
C LEU A 367 1.90 4.87 19.17
N SER A 368 1.28 3.99 18.40
CA SER A 368 0.19 4.31 17.46
C SER A 368 -1.05 4.90 18.15
N THR A 369 -1.15 4.71 19.47
CA THR A 369 -2.20 5.23 20.37
C THR A 369 -1.86 6.59 21.00
N GLU A 370 -0.63 7.08 20.86
CA GLU A 370 -0.14 8.33 21.47
C GLU A 370 0.12 9.44 20.43
N ILE A 371 0.37 9.05 19.17
CA ILE A 371 0.45 10.00 18.05
C ILE A 371 -0.93 10.57 17.69
N ALA A 372 -0.94 11.65 16.92
CA ALA A 372 -2.16 12.26 16.39
C ALA A 372 -3.06 11.21 15.69
N PRO A 373 -4.35 11.12 16.05
CA PRO A 373 -5.28 10.22 15.35
C PRO A 373 -5.50 10.64 13.90
N TRP A 374 -5.39 9.69 12.98
CA TRP A 374 -5.77 9.90 11.57
C TRP A 374 -7.27 10.20 11.44
N THR A 375 -7.61 11.47 11.24
CA THR A 375 -8.99 11.97 11.12
C THR A 375 -9.29 12.61 9.75
N PHE A 376 -8.27 12.84 8.93
CA PHE A 376 -8.38 13.50 7.62
C PHE A 376 -8.32 12.47 6.47
N GLY A 377 -9.48 11.87 6.16
CA GLY A 377 -9.64 10.96 5.00
C GLY A 377 -10.30 11.62 3.78
N VAL A 378 -10.66 10.81 2.78
CA VAL A 378 -11.22 11.24 1.47
C VAL A 378 -12.36 12.26 1.61
N ARG A 379 -13.33 11.98 2.49
CA ARG A 379 -14.49 12.85 2.75
C ARG A 379 -14.11 14.17 3.44
N ALA A 380 -12.98 14.25 4.14
CA ALA A 380 -12.47 15.50 4.69
C ALA A 380 -11.78 16.32 3.60
N LEU A 381 -10.94 15.69 2.77
CA LEU A 381 -10.25 16.32 1.63
C LEU A 381 -11.23 17.04 0.68
N TYR A 382 -12.22 16.33 0.15
CA TYR A 382 -13.16 16.94 -0.80
C TYR A 382 -14.06 18.02 -0.18
N ARG A 383 -14.41 17.90 1.11
CA ARG A 383 -15.11 18.98 1.83
C ARG A 383 -14.21 20.21 2.03
N ASN A 384 -12.93 20.00 2.34
CA ASN A 384 -11.94 21.08 2.48
C ASN A 384 -11.72 21.82 1.15
N LEU A 385 -11.50 21.08 0.06
CA LEU A 385 -11.37 21.64 -1.29
C LEU A 385 -12.63 22.42 -1.70
N ALA A 386 -13.82 21.89 -1.43
CA ALA A 386 -15.08 22.59 -1.71
C ALA A 386 -15.23 23.89 -0.89
N ALA A 387 -14.94 23.85 0.41
CA ALA A 387 -15.01 25.01 1.30
C ALA A 387 -14.02 26.12 0.89
N ARG A 388 -12.81 25.74 0.44
CA ARG A 388 -11.79 26.66 -0.09
C ARG A 388 -12.07 27.13 -1.53
N GLY A 389 -13.19 26.72 -2.14
CA GLY A 389 -13.58 27.13 -3.49
C GLY A 389 -12.81 26.45 -4.63
N LEU A 390 -12.13 25.33 -4.34
CA LEU A 390 -11.22 24.58 -5.21
C LEU A 390 -11.92 23.40 -5.93
N THR A 391 -13.21 23.54 -6.27
CA THR A 391 -13.96 22.47 -6.95
C THR A 391 -13.47 22.23 -8.39
N LEU A 392 -13.65 21.01 -8.88
CA LEU A 392 -13.18 20.54 -10.20
C LEU A 392 -13.78 21.37 -11.36
N ASP A 393 -15.07 21.69 -11.32
CA ASP A 393 -15.79 22.45 -12.35
C ASP A 393 -15.21 23.85 -12.65
N ARG A 394 -14.54 24.47 -11.68
CA ARG A 394 -13.93 25.80 -11.88
C ARG A 394 -12.74 25.76 -12.83
N CYS A 395 -12.03 24.63 -12.91
CA CYS A 395 -10.91 24.47 -13.86
C CYS A 395 -11.42 24.45 -15.31
N ALA A 396 -12.47 23.67 -15.60
CA ALA A 396 -13.10 23.62 -16.92
C ALA A 396 -13.62 24.99 -17.39
N LYS A 397 -14.28 25.74 -16.50
CA LYS A 397 -14.78 27.10 -16.81
C LYS A 397 -13.66 28.12 -17.04
N ARG A 398 -12.52 28.03 -16.34
CA ARG A 398 -11.32 28.86 -16.63
C ARG A 398 -10.68 28.48 -17.97
N LYS A 399 -10.50 27.19 -18.29
CA LYS A 399 -9.98 26.75 -19.61
C LYS A 399 -10.87 27.23 -20.77
N GLN A 400 -12.21 27.13 -20.66
CA GLN A 400 -13.12 27.72 -21.65
C GLN A 400 -12.99 29.25 -21.77
N SER A 401 -12.82 29.96 -20.65
CA SER A 401 -12.68 31.42 -20.64
C SER A 401 -11.36 31.89 -21.27
N ALA A 402 -10.26 31.16 -21.04
CA ALA A 402 -8.98 31.39 -21.70
C ALA A 402 -9.07 31.12 -23.21
N GLY A 403 -9.69 30.01 -23.63
CA GLY A 403 -9.93 29.71 -25.04
C GLY A 403 -10.80 30.75 -25.76
N LYS A 404 -11.82 31.30 -25.08
CA LYS A 404 -12.61 32.43 -25.59
C LYS A 404 -11.78 33.72 -25.71
N ARG A 405 -10.91 34.03 -24.74
CA ARG A 405 -9.99 35.18 -24.83
C ARG A 405 -8.97 35.03 -25.97
N LEU A 406 -8.43 33.83 -26.19
CA LEU A 406 -7.51 33.56 -27.31
C LEU A 406 -8.20 33.68 -28.67
N ARG A 407 -9.45 33.20 -28.80
CA ARG A 407 -10.28 33.43 -30.00
C ARG A 407 -10.58 34.92 -30.23
N MET A 408 -10.91 35.67 -29.18
CA MET A 408 -11.07 37.14 -29.26
C MET A 408 -9.79 37.84 -29.72
N GLN A 409 -8.62 37.48 -29.20
CA GLN A 409 -7.35 38.06 -29.63
C GLN A 409 -6.97 37.70 -31.09
N ARG A 410 -7.35 36.50 -31.58
CA ARG A 410 -7.24 36.17 -33.02
C ARG A 410 -8.21 36.98 -33.88
N LEU A 411 -9.46 37.16 -33.45
CA LEU A 411 -10.45 37.99 -34.15
C LEU A 411 -10.03 39.47 -34.23
N VAL A 412 -9.48 40.03 -33.15
CA VAL A 412 -8.96 41.42 -33.14
C VAL A 412 -7.74 41.58 -34.06
N ARG A 413 -6.93 40.54 -34.27
CA ARG A 413 -5.84 40.55 -35.28
C ARG A 413 -6.28 40.34 -36.73
N GLN A 414 -7.56 40.03 -36.99
CA GLN A 414 -8.11 39.88 -38.35
C GLN A 414 -9.00 41.05 -38.80
N ALA A 415 -9.11 42.12 -38.00
CA ALA A 415 -9.97 43.27 -38.27
C ALA A 415 -9.28 44.47 -38.94
N LEU A 416 -8.05 44.32 -39.48
CA LEU A 416 -7.30 45.40 -40.15
C LEU A 416 -6.62 44.95 -41.45
N SER A 417 -7.44 44.60 -42.44
CA SER A 417 -7.05 44.64 -43.88
C SER A 417 -8.30 44.70 -44.76
N GLY A 418 -8.80 45.91 -45.03
CA GLY A 418 -9.91 46.14 -45.96
C GLY A 418 -9.43 46.49 -47.37
N GLY A 419 -10.17 46.07 -48.41
CA GLY A 419 -9.91 46.54 -49.79
C GLY A 419 -10.48 45.74 -50.97
N GLY A 420 -11.82 45.71 -51.14
CA GLY A 420 -12.51 45.39 -52.43
C GLY A 420 -12.45 43.95 -52.98
N CYS A 421 -13.32 43.49 -53.89
CA CYS A 421 -14.56 44.05 -54.43
C CYS A 421 -15.51 42.93 -54.98
N ILE A 422 -16.81 43.08 -54.72
CA ILE A 422 -17.99 42.90 -55.61
C ILE A 422 -18.26 41.55 -56.36
N ASP A 423 -19.36 40.91 -55.93
CA ASP A 423 -20.44 40.16 -56.62
C ASP A 423 -20.26 38.91 -57.53
N ARG A 424 -20.89 37.81 -57.04
CA ARG A 424 -21.95 36.96 -57.63
C ARG A 424 -21.79 36.18 -58.96
N LEU A 425 -22.01 34.86 -58.80
CA LEU A 425 -23.06 33.99 -59.41
C LEU A 425 -22.63 32.78 -60.30
N GLN A 426 -23.35 31.68 -60.06
CA GLN A 426 -23.68 30.53 -60.93
C GLN A 426 -22.61 29.51 -61.41
N VAL A 427 -22.66 28.34 -60.76
CA VAL A 427 -22.98 27.00 -61.31
C VAL A 427 -22.94 26.84 -62.85
N ILE A 428 -22.18 25.85 -63.33
CA ILE A 428 -22.62 24.77 -64.25
C ILE A 428 -21.54 23.66 -64.30
N ALA A 429 -21.97 22.41 -64.52
CA ALA A 429 -21.11 21.23 -64.61
C ALA A 429 -20.67 20.93 -66.06
N ALA A 430 -19.57 20.18 -66.23
CA ALA A 430 -19.23 19.50 -67.48
C ALA A 430 -18.48 18.19 -67.21
N GLU A 431 -18.78 17.16 -68.00
CA GLU A 431 -18.30 15.78 -67.83
C GLU A 431 -16.98 15.45 -68.59
N ARG A 432 -16.35 14.35 -68.17
CA ARG A 432 -15.59 13.35 -68.96
C ARG A 432 -14.33 13.76 -69.74
N LYS A 433 -13.25 13.00 -69.46
CA LYS A 433 -12.70 12.07 -70.48
C LYS A 433 -12.05 10.83 -69.83
N LEU A 434 -12.17 9.69 -70.50
CA LEU A 434 -11.69 8.36 -70.05
C LEU A 434 -10.25 8.06 -70.51
N GLY A 435 -9.61 7.12 -69.80
CA GLY A 435 -8.45 6.32 -70.23
C GLY A 435 -8.41 4.99 -69.44
N ASP A 436 -8.16 3.86 -70.11
CA ASP A 436 -8.39 2.47 -69.64
C ASP A 436 -7.09 1.62 -69.86
N VAL A 437 -6.86 0.37 -69.41
CA VAL A 437 -7.74 -0.79 -69.09
C VAL A 437 -7.17 -1.70 -67.99
N GLY A 438 -8.01 -2.15 -67.03
CA GLY A 438 -7.89 -3.46 -66.37
C GLY A 438 -6.87 -3.65 -65.22
N THR A 439 -7.04 -4.58 -64.27
CA THR A 439 -8.08 -5.63 -64.10
C THR A 439 -8.26 -6.09 -62.63
N ARG A 440 -9.47 -6.59 -62.34
CA ARG A 440 -9.85 -7.65 -61.36
C ARG A 440 -9.97 -7.36 -59.85
N LYS A 441 -11.26 -7.39 -59.47
CA LYS A 441 -11.91 -8.10 -58.34
C LYS A 441 -12.22 -7.34 -57.05
N VAL A 442 -13.42 -7.65 -56.57
CA VAL A 442 -14.19 -7.10 -55.43
C VAL A 442 -14.03 -8.09 -54.24
N ASP A 443 -14.30 -7.75 -52.97
CA ASP A 443 -15.66 -7.64 -52.41
C ASP A 443 -15.72 -6.84 -51.08
N THR A 444 -16.73 -5.95 -50.96
CA THR A 444 -17.48 -5.55 -49.73
C THR A 444 -16.75 -4.79 -48.59
N PRO A 445 -17.41 -3.88 -47.81
CA PRO A 445 -18.79 -4.01 -47.31
C PRO A 445 -19.69 -2.74 -47.27
N ASP A 446 -20.83 -2.93 -46.61
CA ASP A 446 -21.82 -1.99 -46.04
C ASP A 446 -22.92 -1.34 -46.90
N ALA A 447 -24.14 -1.41 -46.35
CA ALA A 447 -25.34 -0.73 -46.82
C ALA A 447 -26.23 -0.28 -45.63
N SER A 448 -26.01 0.97 -45.22
CA SER A 448 -27.02 1.99 -44.85
C SER A 448 -28.16 1.70 -43.85
N ALA A 449 -28.26 2.60 -42.87
CA ALA A 449 -29.44 2.81 -42.02
C ALA A 449 -30.64 3.46 -42.75
N VAL A 450 -31.81 3.41 -42.10
CA VAL A 450 -33.01 4.22 -42.44
C VAL A 450 -33.50 4.92 -41.17
N GLY A 451 -33.72 6.23 -41.22
CA GLY A 451 -34.06 7.08 -40.06
C GLY A 451 -35.55 7.33 -39.84
N ARG A 452 -35.89 8.13 -38.82
CA ARG A 452 -37.21 8.72 -38.56
C ARG A 452 -37.13 10.02 -37.74
N GLU A 453 -38.17 10.84 -37.85
CA GLU A 453 -38.31 12.21 -37.33
C GLU A 453 -38.66 12.30 -35.83
N PRO A 454 -38.54 13.49 -35.19
CA PRO A 454 -38.64 13.65 -33.73
C PRO A 454 -40.10 13.79 -33.21
N PHE A 455 -40.30 13.46 -31.94
CA PHE A 455 -41.56 13.62 -31.22
C PHE A 455 -41.32 14.23 -29.82
N ASP A 456 -42.01 15.32 -29.50
CA ASP A 456 -41.95 16.01 -28.20
C ASP A 456 -42.85 15.32 -27.15
N PRO A 457 -42.35 14.99 -25.94
CA PRO A 457 -43.17 14.65 -24.79
C PRO A 457 -43.44 15.86 -23.87
N PRO A 458 -44.61 15.93 -23.20
CA PRO A 458 -44.98 17.07 -22.36
C PRO A 458 -44.27 17.09 -20.98
N SER A 459 -44.26 18.26 -20.37
CA SER A 459 -43.74 18.52 -19.03
C SER A 459 -44.55 17.86 -17.90
N ALA A 460 -43.85 17.37 -16.87
CA ALA A 460 -44.43 16.86 -15.62
C ALA A 460 -43.66 17.42 -14.40
N GLU A 461 -44.33 17.49 -13.24
CA GLU A 461 -43.96 18.36 -12.12
C GLU A 461 -42.67 18.01 -11.35
N GLN A 462 -42.02 19.06 -10.85
CA GLN A 462 -40.94 19.03 -9.85
C GLN A 462 -41.52 19.07 -8.43
N ARG A 463 -41.15 18.12 -7.56
CA ARG A 463 -41.28 18.27 -6.09
C ARG A 463 -40.08 17.74 -5.31
N ASP A 464 -39.97 18.25 -4.10
CA ASP A 464 -38.76 18.42 -3.27
C ASP A 464 -38.32 17.14 -2.50
N PRO A 465 -37.02 16.95 -2.17
CA PRO A 465 -36.52 15.70 -1.58
C PRO A 465 -36.25 15.80 -0.07
N HIS A 466 -37.07 15.17 0.78
CA HIS A 466 -36.72 14.92 2.19
C HIS A 466 -37.32 13.62 2.75
N ALA A 467 -36.54 12.99 3.65
CA ALA A 467 -36.83 11.78 4.45
C ALA A 467 -36.95 10.44 3.67
N SER A 468 -36.49 9.29 4.17
CA SER A 468 -35.56 8.97 5.27
C SER A 468 -35.06 7.52 5.08
N PHE A 469 -33.78 7.23 5.36
CA PHE A 469 -33.30 5.84 5.38
C PHE A 469 -33.64 5.15 6.70
N LEU A 470 -34.49 4.13 6.65
CA LEU A 470 -34.59 3.07 7.65
C LEU A 470 -34.60 1.73 6.91
N VAL A 471 -33.61 0.88 7.17
CA VAL A 471 -33.57 -0.49 6.67
C VAL A 471 -34.14 -1.39 7.75
N ASP A 472 -35.38 -1.83 7.56
CA ASP A 472 -35.96 -2.88 8.38
C ASP A 472 -35.49 -4.26 7.88
N SER A 473 -35.25 -5.15 8.84
CA SER A 473 -34.86 -6.54 8.55
C SER A 473 -36.08 -7.36 8.14
N HIS A 474 -35.92 -8.42 7.33
CA HIS A 474 -36.47 -9.77 7.56
C HIS A 474 -36.05 -10.77 6.46
N ALA A 475 -36.19 -12.07 6.75
CA ALA A 475 -35.46 -13.16 6.10
C ALA A 475 -36.11 -13.75 4.83
N VAL A 476 -35.28 -14.40 3.99
CA VAL A 476 -35.70 -15.29 2.89
C VAL A 476 -35.48 -16.76 3.29
N ARG A 477 -36.40 -17.64 2.89
CA ARG A 477 -36.47 -19.05 3.29
C ARG A 477 -35.62 -19.98 2.42
N VAL A 478 -35.28 -21.14 3.01
CA VAL A 478 -34.80 -22.35 2.31
C VAL A 478 -35.84 -22.82 1.29
N ALA A 479 -35.38 -23.20 0.09
CA ALA A 479 -36.16 -23.95 -0.89
C ALA A 479 -35.77 -25.43 -0.87
N GLY A 480 -36.74 -26.32 -0.70
CA GLY A 480 -36.59 -27.75 -0.96
C GLY A 480 -37.24 -28.08 -2.31
N ALA A 481 -36.58 -28.92 -3.11
CA ALA A 481 -37.15 -29.50 -4.32
C ALA A 481 -37.88 -30.81 -3.97
N VAL A 482 -39.02 -31.05 -4.62
CA VAL A 482 -39.84 -32.25 -4.42
C VAL A 482 -39.58 -33.23 -5.58
N ASP A 483 -39.54 -34.49 -5.22
CA ASP A 483 -39.31 -35.67 -6.07
C ASP A 483 -40.50 -35.98 -6.99
N VAL A 484 -40.23 -36.52 -8.17
CA VAL A 484 -41.21 -37.14 -9.09
C VAL A 484 -40.51 -38.34 -9.72
N GLY A 485 -40.72 -39.52 -9.16
CA GLY A 485 -40.01 -40.74 -9.56
C GLY A 485 -40.65 -41.52 -10.71
N GLU A 486 -39.92 -42.53 -11.18
CA GLU A 486 -40.45 -43.69 -11.92
C GLU A 486 -39.67 -44.95 -11.50
N ASP A 487 -40.39 -46.07 -11.34
CA ASP A 487 -39.85 -47.37 -10.89
C ASP A 487 -39.07 -48.12 -11.99
N ALA A 488 -38.11 -48.96 -11.59
CA ALA A 488 -38.18 -50.43 -11.73
C ALA A 488 -36.80 -51.16 -11.84
N LEU A 489 -36.66 -52.26 -11.09
CA LEU A 489 -35.90 -53.51 -11.38
C LEU A 489 -34.39 -53.39 -11.74
N ALA A 490 -33.46 -54.04 -11.05
CA ALA A 490 -33.34 -55.51 -10.99
C ALA A 490 -32.31 -56.02 -9.93
N PHE A 491 -32.20 -57.35 -9.82
CA PHE A 491 -31.64 -58.13 -8.72
C PHE A 491 -30.18 -58.63 -8.94
N GLN A 492 -29.59 -59.19 -7.87
CA GLN A 492 -28.39 -60.07 -7.79
C GLN A 492 -26.97 -59.46 -7.82
N ALA A 493 -25.94 -60.05 -7.17
CA ALA A 493 -25.79 -60.64 -5.81
C ALA A 493 -24.36 -61.20 -5.60
N ALA A 494 -23.75 -60.96 -4.42
CA ALA A 494 -22.55 -61.64 -3.86
C ALA A 494 -21.23 -61.47 -4.68
N VAL A 495 -20.01 -61.53 -4.12
CA VAL A 495 -19.47 -62.38 -3.05
C VAL A 495 -18.56 -61.62 -2.06
N VAL A 496 -18.49 -62.15 -0.84
CA VAL A 496 -17.76 -61.67 0.36
C VAL A 496 -16.28 -62.10 0.36
N ALA A 497 -15.34 -61.23 0.77
CA ALA A 497 -14.24 -61.58 1.68
C ALA A 497 -13.43 -60.36 2.21
N LYS A 498 -13.27 -60.32 3.54
CA LYS A 498 -12.29 -59.59 4.39
C LYS A 498 -11.36 -58.51 3.78
N VAL A 499 -11.40 -57.33 4.40
CA VAL A 499 -10.18 -56.61 4.82
C VAL A 499 -10.21 -56.50 6.35
N GLU A 500 -9.12 -56.87 7.01
CA GLU A 500 -8.98 -56.78 8.47
C GLU A 500 -8.55 -55.37 8.88
N GLY A 501 -9.13 -54.83 9.94
CA GLY A 501 -8.81 -53.51 10.45
C GLY A 501 -7.62 -53.51 11.41
N ILE A 502 -6.87 -52.42 11.42
CA ILE A 502 -6.02 -52.00 12.54
C ILE A 502 -6.44 -50.58 12.92
N ASP A 503 -6.80 -50.41 14.17
CA ASP A 503 -7.29 -49.16 14.77
C ASP A 503 -6.15 -48.46 15.51
N HIS A 504 -5.95 -47.16 15.26
CA HIS A 504 -5.15 -46.29 16.12
C HIS A 504 -5.63 -44.82 16.06
N THR A 505 -6.56 -44.50 16.95
CA THR A 505 -6.57 -43.31 17.83
C THR A 505 -5.93 -42.00 17.34
N LEU A 506 -6.77 -40.96 17.22
CA LEU A 506 -6.40 -39.55 17.18
C LEU A 506 -5.40 -39.16 18.30
N GLN A 507 -4.25 -38.60 17.92
CA GLN A 507 -3.43 -37.77 18.80
C GLN A 507 -3.21 -36.39 18.17
N GLY A 508 -3.23 -35.36 19.02
CA GLY A 508 -3.04 -33.98 18.60
C GLY A 508 -1.62 -33.72 18.11
N ILE A 509 -1.47 -32.74 17.21
CA ILE A 509 -0.18 -32.33 16.67
C ILE A 509 0.60 -31.59 17.77
N GLY A 510 1.66 -32.23 18.26
CA GLY A 510 2.68 -31.61 19.09
C GLY A 510 4.04 -31.65 18.37
N VAL A 511 4.60 -30.47 18.09
CA VAL A 511 5.99 -30.27 17.65
C VAL A 511 6.49 -29.09 18.49
N ILE A 512 7.05 -29.33 19.68
CA ILE A 512 8.48 -29.54 19.94
C ILE A 512 9.34 -28.36 19.47
N GLU A 513 9.44 -27.35 20.33
CA GLU A 513 10.65 -26.53 20.43
C GLU A 513 11.60 -27.15 21.47
N ARG A 514 12.89 -27.24 21.14
CA ARG A 514 13.95 -27.62 22.08
C ARG A 514 14.91 -26.45 22.29
N ALA A 515 14.59 -25.58 23.24
CA ALA A 515 15.57 -24.64 23.78
C ALA A 515 16.48 -25.35 24.79
N ALA A 516 17.79 -25.39 24.53
CA ALA A 516 18.76 -26.04 25.40
C ALA A 516 19.37 -25.05 26.41
N VAL A 517 18.72 -24.85 27.56
CA VAL A 517 19.31 -24.09 28.68
C VAL A 517 19.91 -25.04 29.72
N ARG A 518 21.24 -25.09 29.80
CA ARG A 518 21.97 -25.79 30.86
C ARG A 518 21.97 -24.96 32.14
N ALA A 519 21.16 -25.33 33.13
CA ALA A 519 21.30 -24.89 34.52
C ALA A 519 21.53 -26.10 35.44
N ARG A 520 22.51 -26.02 36.35
CA ARG A 520 22.83 -27.10 37.32
C ARG A 520 21.84 -27.09 38.48
N GLY A 521 21.09 -28.18 38.67
CA GLY A 521 20.28 -28.38 39.86
C GLY A 521 21.11 -28.78 41.10
N ARG A 522 20.61 -28.42 42.29
CA ARG A 522 20.86 -29.12 43.56
C ARG A 522 19.53 -29.38 44.27
N ALA A 523 19.53 -30.41 45.10
CA ALA A 523 18.32 -31.15 45.47
C ALA A 523 17.54 -30.58 46.67
N ILE A 524 16.24 -30.89 46.70
CA ILE A 524 15.51 -31.27 47.91
C ILE A 524 14.87 -32.65 47.65
N ARG A 525 14.81 -33.50 48.68
CA ARG A 525 14.54 -34.94 48.60
C ARG A 525 13.05 -35.30 48.70
N ASP A 526 12.72 -36.42 48.04
CA ASP A 526 11.83 -37.54 48.42
C ASP A 526 10.96 -37.40 49.70
N HIS A 527 9.70 -37.88 49.74
CA HIS A 527 9.37 -39.32 49.61
C HIS A 527 7.85 -39.64 49.56
N VAL A 528 7.52 -40.81 48.93
CA VAL A 528 6.44 -41.78 49.30
C VAL A 528 4.96 -41.39 49.02
N ALA A 529 4.06 -42.25 48.49
CA ALA A 529 4.19 -43.53 47.75
C ALA A 529 2.87 -43.96 47.05
N ARG A 530 3.02 -44.81 46.00
CA ARG A 530 2.15 -45.90 45.48
C ARG A 530 0.60 -45.82 45.60
N ILE A 531 -0.08 -46.15 44.49
CA ILE A 531 -1.03 -47.28 44.35
C ILE A 531 -1.14 -47.65 42.84
N ALA A 532 -1.53 -48.89 42.52
CA ALA A 532 -1.45 -49.47 41.18
C ALA A 532 -2.81 -49.74 40.49
N HIS A 533 -2.75 -49.90 39.17
CA HIS A 533 -3.73 -50.39 38.18
C HIS A 533 -5.16 -50.82 38.59
N ALA A 534 -6.15 -50.28 37.86
CA ALA A 534 -7.23 -51.06 37.23
C ALA A 534 -7.84 -50.27 36.03
N GLN A 535 -8.32 -50.97 34.99
CA GLN A 535 -9.01 -50.38 33.82
C GLN A 535 -10.54 -50.29 34.05
N PRO A 536 -11.24 -49.28 33.50
CA PRO A 536 -12.71 -49.21 33.54
C PRO A 536 -13.39 -49.75 32.27
N THR A 537 -14.50 -50.46 32.47
CA THR A 537 -15.38 -51.01 31.42
C THR A 537 -16.55 -50.06 31.11
N ILE A 538 -17.04 -50.04 29.86
CA ILE A 538 -18.17 -49.20 29.42
C ILE A 538 -19.52 -49.93 29.59
N ARG A 539 -20.55 -49.22 30.08
CA ARG A 539 -21.98 -49.41 29.71
C ARG A 539 -22.80 -48.16 30.05
N ALA A 540 -23.85 -47.88 29.28
CA ALA A 540 -24.60 -46.62 29.24
C ALA A 540 -26.07 -46.77 29.68
N TYR A 541 -26.77 -45.65 29.92
CA TYR A 541 -28.23 -45.43 29.72
C TYR A 541 -28.54 -43.90 29.66
N PRO A 542 -29.72 -43.44 29.17
CA PRO A 542 -29.84 -42.18 28.39
C PRO A 542 -30.38 -40.96 29.16
N VAL A 543 -30.38 -39.79 28.49
CA VAL A 543 -30.98 -38.52 28.97
C VAL A 543 -32.00 -38.00 27.95
N GLU A 544 -33.08 -37.40 28.45
CA GLU A 544 -34.28 -36.99 27.72
C GLU A 544 -34.21 -35.59 27.06
N LEU A 545 -35.29 -35.25 26.37
CA LEU A 545 -35.48 -34.13 25.43
C LEU A 545 -35.28 -32.69 26.02
N PRO A 546 -34.82 -31.72 25.21
CA PRO A 546 -34.76 -30.31 25.62
C PRO A 546 -36.12 -29.58 25.46
N ALA A 547 -36.52 -28.84 26.50
CA ALA A 547 -37.71 -27.99 26.51
C ALA A 547 -37.42 -26.56 26.01
N ARG A 548 -38.45 -25.89 25.47
CA ARG A 548 -38.36 -24.52 24.92
C ARG A 548 -38.51 -23.46 26.03
N LEU A 549 -37.70 -22.41 25.99
CA LEU A 549 -37.89 -21.19 26.77
C LEU A 549 -38.16 -20.00 25.82
N ALA A 550 -39.18 -19.18 26.10
CA ALA A 550 -39.56 -18.04 25.28
C ALA A 550 -39.10 -16.72 25.91
N LEU A 551 -38.40 -15.87 25.15
CA LEU A 551 -38.03 -14.52 25.56
C LEU A 551 -38.97 -13.48 24.91
N ARG A 552 -39.39 -12.47 25.68
CA ARG A 552 -40.35 -11.46 25.23
C ARG A 552 -39.70 -10.07 25.29
N ILE A 553 -39.47 -9.45 24.14
CA ILE A 553 -38.86 -8.13 24.02
C ILE A 553 -39.98 -7.06 23.95
N VAL A 554 -39.81 -5.96 24.69
CA VAL A 554 -40.72 -4.81 24.68
C VAL A 554 -39.91 -3.56 24.35
N HIS A 555 -40.25 -2.88 23.26
CA HIS A 555 -39.69 -1.58 22.92
C HIS A 555 -40.50 -0.44 23.54
N ARG A 556 -39.81 0.63 23.95
CA ARG A 556 -40.39 1.96 24.20
C ARG A 556 -39.48 3.04 23.63
N THR A 557 -40.11 4.15 23.25
CA THR A 557 -39.53 5.30 22.55
C THR A 557 -39.39 6.52 23.47
N GLU A 558 -38.54 7.45 23.03
CA GLU A 558 -38.35 8.85 23.50
C GLU A 558 -37.34 9.13 24.64
N PRO A 559 -36.69 10.33 24.63
CA PRO A 559 -35.40 10.55 25.28
C PRO A 559 -35.46 11.40 26.56
N GLN A 560 -34.47 11.25 27.45
CA GLN A 560 -34.27 12.15 28.60
C GLN A 560 -32.80 12.59 28.78
N ARG A 561 -32.65 13.69 29.53
CA ARG A 561 -31.46 14.56 29.61
C ARG A 561 -30.28 13.92 30.35
N ALA A 562 -29.09 14.45 30.06
CA ALA A 562 -27.89 14.22 30.86
C ALA A 562 -28.09 14.66 32.32
N ALA A 563 -27.60 13.83 33.25
CA ALA A 563 -27.39 14.18 34.64
C ALA A 563 -25.89 14.12 34.93
N ALA A 564 -25.35 15.16 35.56
CA ALA A 564 -23.97 15.16 36.04
C ALA A 564 -23.85 14.24 37.27
N VAL A 565 -22.65 13.69 37.48
CA VAL A 565 -22.28 13.03 38.74
C VAL A 565 -20.95 13.61 39.19
N ASP A 566 -21.03 14.58 40.09
CA ASP A 566 -19.90 15.02 40.91
C ASP A 566 -19.57 13.93 41.94
N ILE A 567 -18.37 13.32 41.85
CA ILE A 567 -17.70 12.74 43.03
C ILE A 567 -16.20 13.10 42.97
N THR A 568 -15.81 14.02 43.84
CA THR A 568 -14.45 14.23 44.34
C THR A 568 -14.43 13.77 45.81
N ILE A 569 -13.24 13.56 46.42
CA ILE A 569 -12.92 13.21 47.85
C ILE A 569 -12.56 11.72 48.05
N ILE A 570 -11.45 11.32 48.69
CA ILE A 570 -10.22 11.99 49.20
C ILE A 570 -9.04 10.96 49.23
N GLU A 571 -7.79 11.44 49.36
CA GLU A 571 -6.54 10.67 49.59
C GLU A 571 -6.56 9.74 50.84
N THR A 572 -5.68 8.73 51.01
CA THR A 572 -4.33 8.94 51.59
C THR A 572 -3.38 7.72 51.54
N ILE A 573 -2.21 7.94 50.93
CA ILE A 573 -0.85 7.78 51.50
C ILE A 573 -0.35 6.42 52.06
N SER A 574 0.71 5.93 51.41
CA SER A 574 1.88 5.13 51.88
C SER A 574 1.73 3.74 52.51
N ARG A 575 2.38 2.76 51.86
CA ARG A 575 3.79 2.42 52.17
C ARG A 575 4.53 1.83 50.98
#